data_AF-A0A1W1GZC8-F1
#
_entry.id   AF-A0A1W1GZC8-F1
#
_cell.length_a   1.000
_cell.length_b   1.000
_cell.length_c   1.000
_cell.angle_alpha   90.00
_cell.angle_beta   90.00
_cell.angle_gamma   90.00
#
_symmetry.space_group_name_H-M   'P 1'
#
loop_
_entity.id
_entity.type
_entity.pdbx_description
1 polymer ?
#
loop_
_entity_poly.entity_id
_entity_poly.type
_entity_poly.pdbx_seq_one_letter_code
_entity_poly.pdbx_strand_id
1 'polypeptide(L)'
;MFETPPTLEEFLKAGDDFFRASPFSTLLPRDEDPSDTNWVPGIIFLRWLARNRAFLDASVGSTVAAAPSPADALACVETAFQDEIPGAAFDPELLEFTVRYFCMAAPYLSDFFSLFPQDAMPSPNAMWDKQEQMYAIIDYRLQSWRNGESIVRAIIPNADHQGHAEPATPLDADVWITMLATLSDAAVTHEGDRAYANHFYRPLTKPPSVEVVLAVMREFLRNPPHDASIMCAAENFLSDIPLSRYIKAYSILAPDLLDVSSDAALNLFNYPGSELTPRRVRQFIKELRRCNPGRDVVAELAQLAIDWDSEDDEIFSIVIDAAQKQG
;
A
#
# COMPACT_ATOMS: atom_id res chain seq x y z
N MET A 1 -37.31 9.02 5.27
CA MET A 1 -36.67 8.13 6.26
C MET A 1 -35.22 8.11 5.87
N PHE A 2 -34.35 8.72 6.67
CA PHE A 2 -32.91 8.64 6.43
C PHE A 2 -32.46 7.26 6.87
N GLU A 3 -31.95 6.46 5.95
CA GLU A 3 -31.32 5.19 6.28
C GLU A 3 -30.08 5.50 7.11
N THR A 4 -30.06 4.95 8.31
CA THR A 4 -28.99 5.12 9.29
C THR A 4 -27.68 4.63 8.69
N PRO A 5 -26.56 5.37 8.82
CA PRO A 5 -25.26 4.90 8.37
C PRO A 5 -24.90 3.59 9.07
N PRO A 6 -24.22 2.66 8.38
CA PRO A 6 -23.90 1.37 8.94
C PRO A 6 -23.00 1.54 10.17
N THR A 7 -23.41 0.91 11.25
CA THR A 7 -22.67 0.78 12.50
C THR A 7 -21.36 0.04 12.28
N LEU A 8 -20.42 0.18 13.23
CA LEU A 8 -19.16 -0.58 13.23
C LEU A 8 -19.41 -2.10 13.08
N GLU A 9 -20.48 -2.61 13.68
CA GLU A 9 -20.89 -4.02 13.52
C GLU A 9 -21.37 -4.34 12.10
N GLU A 10 -22.02 -3.41 11.41
CA GLU A 10 -22.44 -3.58 10.01
C GLU A 10 -21.26 -3.49 9.04
N PHE A 11 -20.26 -2.67 9.34
CA PHE A 11 -19.00 -2.61 8.58
C PHE A 11 -18.14 -3.86 8.80
N LEU A 12 -18.00 -4.32 10.05
CA LEU A 12 -17.36 -5.59 10.39
C LEU A 12 -18.08 -6.76 9.72
N LYS A 13 -19.41 -6.74 9.71
CA LYS A 13 -20.23 -7.74 9.02
C LYS A 13 -20.05 -7.69 7.51
N ALA A 14 -19.92 -6.51 6.90
CA ALA A 14 -19.65 -6.38 5.47
C ALA A 14 -18.26 -6.92 5.09
N GLY A 15 -17.25 -6.68 5.95
CA GLY A 15 -15.93 -7.31 5.83
C GLY A 15 -15.98 -8.84 6.00
N ASP A 16 -16.72 -9.33 7.01
CA ASP A 16 -16.96 -10.76 7.23
C ASP A 16 -17.75 -11.41 6.08
N ASP A 17 -18.67 -10.68 5.44
CA ASP A 17 -19.49 -11.17 4.34
C ASP A 17 -18.69 -11.19 3.02
N PHE A 18 -17.85 -10.17 2.77
CA PHE A 18 -16.88 -10.14 1.67
C PHE A 18 -15.89 -11.32 1.78
N PHE A 19 -15.42 -11.61 2.99
CA PHE A 19 -14.49 -12.69 3.26
C PHE A 19 -15.16 -14.05 3.53
N ARG A 20 -16.46 -14.12 3.76
CA ARG A 20 -17.22 -15.37 3.58
C ARG A 20 -17.37 -15.74 2.12
N ALA A 21 -17.30 -14.76 1.20
CA ALA A 21 -17.43 -15.01 -0.22
C ALA A 21 -16.14 -15.60 -0.82
N SER A 22 -14.95 -15.04 -0.56
CA SER A 22 -13.65 -15.68 -0.88
C SER A 22 -12.45 -14.86 -0.36
N PRO A 23 -11.85 -15.19 0.79
CA PRO A 23 -10.83 -14.35 1.45
C PRO A 23 -9.39 -14.71 1.18
N PHE A 24 -9.17 -15.93 0.75
CA PHE A 24 -7.97 -16.33 0.07
C PHE A 24 -8.50 -16.99 -1.19
N SER A 25 -8.80 -16.19 -2.21
CA SER A 25 -8.61 -16.74 -3.53
C SER A 25 -7.11 -17.02 -3.57
N THR A 26 -6.70 -18.26 -3.31
CA THR A 26 -5.56 -18.79 -4.02
C THR A 26 -6.01 -18.89 -5.47
N LEU A 27 -6.23 -17.74 -6.13
CA LEU A 27 -6.12 -17.64 -7.57
C LEU A 27 -4.64 -17.88 -7.83
N LEU A 28 -4.23 -19.15 -7.69
CA LEU A 28 -3.21 -19.70 -8.55
C LEU A 28 -3.72 -19.33 -9.94
N PRO A 29 -3.00 -18.47 -10.65
CA PRO A 29 -3.45 -18.09 -11.95
C PRO A 29 -3.43 -19.37 -12.78
N ARG A 30 -4.59 -19.95 -13.04
CA ARG A 30 -4.71 -21.13 -13.92
C ARG A 30 -4.12 -20.84 -15.30
N ASP A 31 -3.99 -19.56 -15.64
CA ASP A 31 -3.62 -19.06 -16.96
C ASP A 31 -2.42 -18.08 -16.97
N GLU A 32 -1.66 -17.90 -15.88
CA GLU A 32 -0.44 -17.06 -15.92
C GLU A 32 0.84 -17.83 -15.56
N ASP A 33 1.94 -17.28 -16.05
CA ASP A 33 3.28 -17.84 -16.21
C ASP A 33 3.68 -18.91 -15.16
N PRO A 34 4.04 -20.15 -15.56
CA PRO A 34 4.51 -21.21 -14.66
C PRO A 34 5.82 -20.88 -13.92
N SER A 35 6.42 -19.72 -14.16
CA SER A 35 7.54 -19.17 -13.40
C SER A 35 7.14 -18.27 -12.21
N ASP A 36 5.84 -18.00 -12.00
CA ASP A 36 5.39 -17.21 -10.86
C ASP A 36 5.57 -17.98 -9.54
N THR A 37 6.53 -17.53 -8.72
CA THR A 37 6.86 -18.11 -7.42
C THR A 37 6.20 -17.40 -6.24
N ASN A 38 5.31 -16.44 -6.51
CA ASN A 38 4.65 -15.60 -5.49
C ASN A 38 3.68 -16.36 -4.57
N TRP A 39 3.32 -17.61 -4.91
CA TRP A 39 2.46 -18.46 -4.09
C TRP A 39 3.14 -18.97 -2.81
N VAL A 40 4.47 -19.12 -2.78
CA VAL A 40 5.23 -19.64 -1.63
C VAL A 40 5.11 -18.75 -0.38
N PRO A 41 5.20 -17.41 -0.48
CA PRO A 41 4.86 -16.49 0.61
C PRO A 41 3.47 -16.73 1.22
N GLY A 42 2.46 -16.93 0.38
CA GLY A 42 1.10 -17.24 0.83
C GLY A 42 1.04 -18.55 1.62
N ILE A 43 1.74 -19.59 1.14
CA ILE A 43 1.85 -20.87 1.85
C ILE A 43 2.58 -20.75 3.18
N ILE A 44 3.63 -19.94 3.26
CA ILE A 44 4.34 -19.68 4.53
C ILE A 44 3.42 -18.98 5.52
N PHE A 45 2.65 -17.98 5.09
CA PHE A 45 1.68 -17.32 5.95
C PHE A 45 0.58 -18.28 6.45
N LEU A 46 0.01 -19.10 5.57
CA LEU A 46 -0.97 -20.11 5.95
C LEU A 46 -0.39 -21.13 6.94
N ARG A 47 0.88 -21.50 6.77
CA ARG A 47 1.57 -22.40 7.71
C ARG A 47 1.83 -21.73 9.06
N TRP A 48 2.11 -20.43 9.08
CA TRP A 48 2.19 -19.64 10.32
C TRP A 48 0.85 -19.62 11.06
N LEU A 49 -0.26 -19.39 10.35
CA LEU A 49 -1.62 -19.48 10.90
C LEU A 49 -1.89 -20.88 11.48
N ALA A 50 -1.53 -21.93 10.76
CA ALA A 50 -1.66 -23.32 11.21
C ALA A 50 -0.89 -23.60 12.49
N ARG A 51 0.37 -23.13 12.57
CA ARG A 51 1.21 -23.25 13.77
C ARG A 51 0.61 -22.53 14.98
N ASN A 52 -0.02 -21.39 14.76
CA ASN A 52 -0.70 -20.61 15.80
C ASN A 52 -2.12 -21.09 16.11
N ARG A 53 -2.52 -22.26 15.59
CA ARG A 53 -3.86 -22.86 15.76
C ARG A 53 -4.98 -21.92 15.32
N ALA A 54 -4.70 -21.11 14.30
CA ALA A 54 -5.65 -20.15 13.76
C ALA A 54 -6.72 -20.84 12.91
N PHE A 55 -6.50 -22.05 12.40
CA PHE A 55 -7.54 -22.78 11.67
C PHE A 55 -8.57 -23.33 12.65
N LEU A 56 -9.85 -23.08 12.38
CA LEU A 56 -10.95 -23.69 13.14
C LEU A 56 -11.01 -25.21 12.92
N ASP A 57 -10.65 -25.69 11.73
CA ASP A 57 -10.41 -27.11 11.49
C ASP A 57 -8.98 -27.49 11.89
N ALA A 58 -8.86 -28.12 13.06
CA ALA A 58 -7.59 -28.58 13.61
C ALA A 58 -6.90 -29.67 12.76
N SER A 59 -7.65 -30.45 11.98
CA SER A 59 -7.09 -31.49 11.09
C SER A 59 -6.42 -30.86 9.88
N VAL A 60 -7.07 -29.87 9.26
CA VAL A 60 -6.52 -29.11 8.15
C VAL A 60 -5.27 -28.34 8.61
N GLY A 61 -5.38 -27.62 9.72
CA GLY A 61 -4.24 -26.90 10.31
C GLY A 61 -3.07 -27.84 10.62
N SER A 62 -3.33 -29.01 11.22
CA SER A 62 -2.26 -29.99 11.53
C SER A 62 -1.59 -30.52 10.27
N THR A 63 -2.35 -30.75 9.19
CA THR A 63 -1.82 -31.28 7.93
C THR A 63 -0.95 -30.25 7.22
N VAL A 64 -1.42 -29.00 7.13
CA VAL A 64 -0.64 -27.88 6.57
C VAL A 64 0.63 -27.63 7.39
N ALA A 65 0.52 -27.65 8.73
CA ALA A 65 1.67 -27.48 9.62
C ALA A 65 2.71 -28.61 9.51
N ALA A 66 2.31 -29.82 9.14
CA ALA A 66 3.18 -30.99 9.02
C ALA A 66 3.76 -31.21 7.60
N ALA A 67 3.29 -30.46 6.60
CA ALA A 67 3.71 -30.61 5.21
C ALA A 67 5.24 -30.41 5.03
N PRO A 68 5.95 -31.33 4.34
CA PRO A 68 7.41 -31.26 4.24
C PRO A 68 7.90 -30.23 3.21
N SER A 69 7.08 -29.86 2.23
CA SER A 69 7.43 -28.88 1.19
C SER A 69 6.31 -27.86 0.93
N PRO A 70 6.60 -26.73 0.26
CA PRO A 70 5.58 -25.77 -0.16
C PRO A 70 4.50 -26.41 -1.05
N ALA A 71 4.90 -27.32 -1.95
CA ALA A 71 3.99 -28.01 -2.85
C ALA A 71 3.04 -28.96 -2.10
N ASP A 72 3.56 -29.67 -1.09
CA ASP A 72 2.72 -30.55 -0.27
C ASP A 72 1.72 -29.74 0.58
N ALA A 73 2.15 -28.60 1.12
CA ALA A 73 1.28 -27.70 1.88
C ALA A 73 0.18 -27.12 1.00
N LEU A 74 0.53 -26.69 -0.22
CA LEU A 74 -0.42 -26.20 -1.21
C LEU A 74 -1.45 -27.28 -1.58
N ALA A 75 -1.00 -28.49 -1.91
CA ALA A 75 -1.91 -29.59 -2.24
C ALA A 75 -2.88 -29.90 -1.09
N CYS A 76 -2.44 -29.78 0.18
CA CYS A 76 -3.31 -29.94 1.34
C CYS A 76 -4.38 -28.84 1.44
N VAL A 77 -4.01 -27.59 1.14
CA VAL A 77 -4.92 -26.44 1.11
C VAL A 77 -5.93 -26.58 -0.02
N GLU A 78 -5.47 -26.86 -1.25
CA GLU A 78 -6.33 -27.09 -2.42
C GLU A 78 -7.33 -28.22 -2.18
N THR A 79 -6.87 -29.33 -1.60
CA THR A 79 -7.73 -30.48 -1.27
C THR A 79 -8.80 -30.12 -0.23
N ALA A 80 -8.45 -29.31 0.76
CA ALA A 80 -9.36 -28.94 1.84
C ALA A 80 -10.36 -27.85 1.43
N PHE A 81 -9.98 -26.95 0.52
CA PHE A 81 -10.70 -25.70 0.26
C PHE A 81 -11.12 -25.47 -1.19
N GLN A 82 -10.79 -26.37 -2.13
CA GLN A 82 -11.18 -26.25 -3.55
C GLN A 82 -10.77 -24.89 -4.15
N ASP A 83 -9.50 -24.55 -4.02
CA ASP A 83 -8.87 -23.32 -4.53
C ASP A 83 -9.28 -22.01 -3.79
N GLU A 84 -10.23 -22.05 -2.85
CA GLU A 84 -10.72 -20.88 -2.11
C GLU A 84 -10.91 -21.14 -0.60
N ILE A 85 -10.11 -20.52 0.26
CA ILE A 85 -10.16 -20.76 1.71
C ILE A 85 -11.19 -19.83 2.37
N PRO A 86 -12.32 -20.26 2.94
CA PRO A 86 -13.35 -19.35 3.47
C PRO A 86 -12.91 -18.57 4.73
N GLY A 87 -13.50 -17.40 4.98
CA GLY A 87 -12.99 -16.48 6.04
C GLY A 87 -13.31 -16.99 7.43
N ALA A 88 -14.44 -17.68 7.52
CA ALA A 88 -14.85 -18.44 8.68
C ALA A 88 -13.97 -19.67 8.96
N ALA A 89 -12.94 -19.96 8.15
CA ALA A 89 -11.98 -21.03 8.45
C ALA A 89 -10.94 -20.62 9.52
N PHE A 90 -10.87 -19.34 9.86
CA PHE A 90 -9.86 -18.79 10.79
C PHE A 90 -10.45 -18.32 12.12
N ASP A 91 -9.59 -18.26 13.13
CA ASP A 91 -9.84 -17.58 14.38
C ASP A 91 -10.16 -16.09 14.14
N PRO A 92 -11.22 -15.53 14.75
CA PRO A 92 -11.65 -14.16 14.48
C PRO A 92 -10.61 -13.07 14.77
N GLU A 93 -9.77 -13.25 15.80
CA GLU A 93 -8.75 -12.26 16.17
C GLU A 93 -7.63 -12.23 15.13
N LEU A 94 -7.19 -13.40 14.68
CA LEU A 94 -6.16 -13.53 13.66
C LEU A 94 -6.68 -13.20 12.25
N LEU A 95 -7.97 -13.41 12.02
CA LEU A 95 -8.67 -12.90 10.85
C LEU A 95 -8.64 -11.37 10.84
N GLU A 96 -9.01 -10.70 11.94
CA GLU A 96 -8.98 -9.24 12.02
C GLU A 96 -7.57 -8.66 11.84
N PHE A 97 -6.56 -9.30 12.43
CA PHE A 97 -5.16 -8.98 12.17
C PHE A 97 -4.84 -9.12 10.68
N THR A 98 -5.23 -10.22 10.05
CA THR A 98 -5.04 -10.42 8.60
C THR A 98 -5.77 -9.34 7.79
N VAL A 99 -6.99 -8.96 8.14
CA VAL A 99 -7.76 -7.94 7.39
C VAL A 99 -7.12 -6.56 7.51
N ARG A 100 -6.87 -6.11 8.74
CA ARG A 100 -6.39 -4.74 9.01
C ARG A 100 -4.91 -4.56 8.69
N TYR A 101 -4.14 -5.62 8.87
CA TYR A 101 -2.69 -5.59 8.76
C TYR A 101 -2.24 -6.19 7.43
N PHE A 102 -2.88 -7.27 6.97
CA PHE A 102 -2.52 -7.98 5.75
C PHE A 102 -3.23 -7.54 4.46
N CYS A 103 -4.54 -7.25 4.50
CA CYS A 103 -5.33 -7.04 3.29
C CYS A 103 -5.57 -5.56 2.94
N MET A 104 -5.67 -4.66 3.94
CA MET A 104 -6.04 -3.25 3.71
C MET A 104 -4.85 -2.29 3.54
N ALA A 105 -3.63 -2.69 3.92
CA ALA A 105 -2.50 -1.74 4.09
C ALA A 105 -1.17 -2.15 3.44
N ALA A 106 -1.03 -3.31 2.79
CA ALA A 106 0.21 -3.65 2.11
C ALA A 106 0.03 -4.66 0.97
N PRO A 107 0.76 -4.50 -0.15
CA PRO A 107 1.03 -5.62 -1.04
C PRO A 107 2.05 -6.53 -0.34
N TYR A 108 1.56 -7.52 0.43
CA TYR A 108 2.40 -8.38 1.28
C TYR A 108 3.55 -9.09 0.57
N LEU A 109 3.38 -9.37 -0.71
CA LEU A 109 4.45 -9.89 -1.55
C LEU A 109 5.67 -8.98 -1.50
N SER A 110 5.49 -7.66 -1.59
CA SER A 110 6.59 -6.69 -1.56
C SER A 110 7.35 -6.66 -0.22
N ASP A 111 6.66 -6.76 0.92
CA ASP A 111 7.28 -6.79 2.25
C ASP A 111 7.99 -8.13 2.48
N PHE A 112 7.43 -9.25 2.02
CA PHE A 112 8.11 -10.54 2.03
C PHE A 112 9.38 -10.55 1.17
N PHE A 113 9.34 -9.94 -0.02
CA PHE A 113 10.50 -9.83 -0.90
C PHE A 113 11.54 -8.82 -0.41
N SER A 114 11.13 -7.79 0.34
CA SER A 114 12.06 -6.84 0.97
C SER A 114 13.04 -7.49 1.95
N LEU A 115 12.70 -8.67 2.49
CA LEU A 115 13.54 -9.48 3.38
C LEU A 115 14.62 -10.29 2.64
N PHE A 116 14.52 -10.35 1.31
CA PHE A 116 15.50 -10.99 0.43
C PHE A 116 16.15 -9.91 -0.45
N PRO A 117 17.12 -9.13 0.08
CA PRO A 117 17.66 -7.93 -0.58
C PRO A 117 18.50 -8.21 -1.85
N GLN A 118 18.52 -9.45 -2.35
CA GLN A 118 19.34 -9.90 -3.47
C GLN A 118 18.65 -9.63 -4.81
N ASP A 119 19.45 -9.43 -5.88
CA ASP A 119 18.99 -9.01 -7.22
C ASP A 119 18.09 -10.02 -7.94
N ALA A 120 17.94 -11.23 -7.41
CA ALA A 120 16.97 -12.22 -7.87
C ALA A 120 16.16 -12.74 -6.69
N MET A 121 14.86 -12.87 -6.90
CA MET A 121 13.96 -13.54 -5.97
C MET A 121 14.51 -14.93 -5.66
N PRO A 122 14.62 -15.33 -4.37
CA PRO A 122 15.12 -16.65 -4.03
C PRO A 122 14.22 -17.71 -4.64
N SER A 123 14.79 -18.88 -4.92
CA SER A 123 13.96 -20.01 -5.32
C SER A 123 12.91 -20.31 -4.23
N PRO A 124 11.75 -20.89 -4.59
CA PRO A 124 10.74 -21.40 -3.66
C PRO A 124 11.32 -22.13 -2.45
N ASN A 125 12.28 -23.02 -2.69
CA ASN A 125 12.96 -23.78 -1.64
C ASN A 125 13.80 -22.89 -0.74
N ALA A 126 14.54 -21.92 -1.30
CA ALA A 126 15.32 -20.98 -0.51
C ALA A 126 14.44 -20.03 0.34
N MET A 127 13.24 -19.67 -0.15
CA MET A 127 12.25 -18.94 0.64
C MET A 127 11.69 -19.80 1.78
N TRP A 128 11.33 -21.04 1.47
CA TRP A 128 10.83 -22.02 2.43
C TRP A 128 11.83 -22.35 3.54
N ASP A 129 13.12 -22.44 3.20
CA ASP A 129 14.20 -22.67 4.15
C ASP A 129 14.34 -21.52 5.16
N LYS A 130 13.88 -20.31 4.81
CA LYS A 130 13.85 -19.13 5.69
C LYS A 130 12.50 -18.90 6.40
N GLN A 131 11.55 -19.84 6.32
CA GLN A 131 10.21 -19.68 6.88
C GLN A 131 10.20 -19.34 8.39
N GLU A 132 11.13 -19.86 9.18
CA GLU A 132 11.20 -19.55 10.62
C GLU A 132 11.57 -18.08 10.90
N GLN A 133 12.40 -17.47 10.03
CA GLN A 133 12.70 -16.04 10.13
C GLN A 133 11.46 -15.22 9.79
N MET A 134 10.69 -15.67 8.80
CA MET A 134 9.43 -15.03 8.42
C MET A 134 8.39 -15.13 9.55
N TYR A 135 8.30 -16.25 10.25
CA TYR A 135 7.42 -16.40 11.40
C TYR A 135 7.73 -15.40 12.51
N ALA A 136 9.02 -15.21 12.85
CA ALA A 136 9.42 -14.24 13.87
C ALA A 136 8.99 -12.80 13.53
N ILE A 137 8.97 -12.47 12.24
CA ILE A 137 8.53 -11.15 11.76
C ILE A 137 7.03 -11.02 11.91
N ILE A 138 6.26 -12.02 11.46
CA ILE A 138 4.81 -12.02 11.58
C ILE A 138 4.41 -11.95 13.07
N ASP A 139 5.09 -12.68 13.95
CA ASP A 139 4.87 -12.65 15.40
C ASP A 139 5.14 -11.25 15.98
N TYR A 140 6.24 -10.61 15.59
CA TYR A 140 6.54 -9.23 16.01
C TYR A 140 5.47 -8.24 15.55
N ARG A 141 5.01 -8.38 14.29
CA ARG A 141 3.95 -7.54 13.74
C ARG A 141 2.62 -7.74 14.46
N LEU A 142 2.25 -8.99 14.73
CA LEU A 142 1.05 -9.32 15.50
C LEU A 142 1.09 -8.68 16.88
N GLN A 143 2.24 -8.72 17.55
CA GLN A 143 2.40 -8.11 18.88
C GLN A 143 2.29 -6.58 18.83
N SER A 144 2.92 -5.93 17.84
CA SER A 144 2.83 -4.48 17.64
C SER A 144 1.40 -4.02 17.35
N TRP A 145 0.69 -4.77 16.48
CA TRP A 145 -0.73 -4.55 16.20
C TRP A 145 -1.60 -4.68 17.46
N ARG A 146 -1.42 -5.75 18.24
CA ARG A 146 -2.12 -5.96 19.53
C ARG A 146 -1.88 -4.82 20.52
N ASN A 147 -0.73 -4.19 20.46
CA ASN A 147 -0.36 -3.06 21.31
C ASN A 147 -0.93 -1.71 20.81
N GLY A 148 -1.63 -1.68 19.67
CA GLY A 148 -2.20 -0.46 19.09
C GLY A 148 -1.14 0.51 18.55
N GLU A 149 0.08 0.02 18.27
CA GLU A 149 1.13 0.82 17.69
C GLU A 149 0.79 1.13 16.22
N SER A 150 0.94 2.41 15.84
CA SER A 150 0.84 2.82 14.44
C SER A 150 1.91 2.12 13.62
N ILE A 151 1.64 1.88 12.33
CA ILE A 151 2.54 1.25 11.37
C ILE A 151 3.72 2.18 11.10
N VAL A 152 4.57 2.41 12.09
CA VAL A 152 5.95 2.77 11.85
C VAL A 152 6.57 1.46 11.38
N ARG A 153 7.16 1.43 10.18
CA ARG A 153 8.04 0.33 9.79
C ARG A 153 9.14 0.27 10.86
N ALA A 154 8.95 -0.64 11.83
CA ALA A 154 10.03 -1.03 12.70
C ALA A 154 11.08 -1.63 11.78
N ILE A 155 12.18 -0.90 11.61
CA ILE A 155 13.45 -1.49 11.26
C ILE A 155 13.65 -2.55 12.33
N ILE A 156 13.41 -3.81 11.96
CA ILE A 156 13.71 -4.93 12.83
C ILE A 156 15.16 -4.72 13.25
N PRO A 157 15.46 -4.61 14.56
CA PRO A 157 16.83 -4.65 15.01
C PRO A 157 17.31 -6.06 14.65
N ASN A 158 18.00 -6.20 13.52
CA ASN A 158 18.54 -7.47 13.09
C ASN A 158 19.43 -7.99 14.20
N ALA A 159 18.96 -9.04 14.88
CA ALA A 159 19.85 -9.94 15.60
C ALA A 159 20.74 -10.62 14.54
N ASP A 160 22.03 -10.33 14.64
CA ASP A 160 23.14 -11.11 14.09
C ASP A 160 23.32 -11.21 12.57
N HIS A 161 23.06 -10.14 11.83
CA HIS A 161 23.76 -9.90 10.56
C HIS A 161 24.56 -8.60 10.62
N GLN A 162 25.82 -8.75 11.07
CA GLN A 162 26.87 -7.77 10.89
C GLN A 162 27.09 -7.50 9.39
N GLY A 163 26.52 -6.40 8.96
CA GLY A 163 26.89 -5.65 7.78
C GLY A 163 26.31 -4.26 8.00
N HIS A 164 26.98 -3.43 8.78
CA HIS A 164 26.63 -2.02 8.89
C HIS A 164 26.69 -1.41 7.49
N ALA A 165 25.57 -1.38 6.77
CA ALA A 165 25.35 -0.35 5.79
C ALA A 165 25.39 0.95 6.60
N GLU A 166 26.42 1.77 6.37
CA GLU A 166 26.50 3.08 6.98
C GLU A 166 25.15 3.79 6.80
N PRO A 167 24.61 4.46 7.84
CA PRO A 167 23.39 5.25 7.67
C PRO A 167 23.61 6.20 6.48
N ALA A 168 22.76 6.04 5.46
CA ALA A 168 22.90 6.80 4.23
C ALA A 168 23.00 8.29 4.57
N THR A 169 24.08 8.94 4.14
CA THR A 169 24.34 10.33 4.50
C THR A 169 23.14 11.18 4.11
N PRO A 170 22.51 11.91 5.05
CA PRO A 170 21.37 12.75 4.75
C PRO A 170 21.69 13.76 3.65
N LEU A 171 20.73 14.04 2.78
CA LEU A 171 20.90 14.98 1.68
C LEU A 171 20.23 16.31 1.95
N ASP A 172 20.85 17.39 1.47
CA ASP A 172 20.14 18.66 1.32
C ASP A 172 19.06 18.56 0.25
N ALA A 173 17.99 19.32 0.41
CA ALA A 173 16.79 19.25 -0.43
C ALA A 173 17.11 19.37 -1.93
N ASP A 174 17.96 20.32 -2.33
CA ASP A 174 18.29 20.54 -3.74
C ASP A 174 19.05 19.35 -4.35
N VAL A 175 19.95 18.75 -3.58
CA VAL A 175 20.69 17.55 -4.00
C VAL A 175 19.75 16.36 -4.08
N TRP A 176 18.86 16.22 -3.09
CA TRP A 176 17.85 15.17 -3.08
C TRP A 176 16.92 15.26 -4.29
N ILE A 177 16.41 16.45 -4.62
CA ILE A 177 15.54 16.68 -5.78
C ILE A 177 16.28 16.41 -7.10
N THR A 178 17.52 16.90 -7.23
CA THR A 178 18.33 16.68 -8.44
C THR A 178 18.60 15.18 -8.66
N MET A 179 18.86 14.46 -7.57
CA MET A 179 19.09 13.02 -7.63
C MET A 179 17.81 12.25 -7.94
N LEU A 180 16.65 12.66 -7.42
CA LEU A 180 15.35 12.09 -7.80
C LEU A 180 15.15 12.15 -9.31
N ALA A 181 15.35 13.32 -9.93
CA ALA A 181 15.19 13.48 -11.38
C ALA A 181 16.13 12.55 -12.17
N THR A 182 17.40 12.48 -11.75
CA THR A 182 18.40 11.62 -12.40
C THR A 182 18.04 10.14 -12.30
N LEU A 183 17.59 9.70 -11.12
CA LEU A 183 17.21 8.31 -10.87
C LEU A 183 15.92 7.93 -11.58
N SER A 184 14.98 8.87 -11.63
CA SER A 184 13.72 8.73 -12.35
C SER A 184 13.93 8.51 -13.85
N ASP A 185 14.87 9.23 -14.48
CA ASP A 185 15.22 8.99 -15.88
C ASP A 185 15.93 7.65 -16.12
N ALA A 186 16.57 7.10 -15.08
CA ALA A 186 17.26 5.82 -15.12
C ALA A 186 16.38 4.61 -14.75
N ALA A 187 15.15 4.84 -14.27
CA ALA A 187 14.15 3.84 -13.89
C ALA A 187 13.50 3.17 -15.12
N VAL A 188 14.34 2.55 -15.94
CA VAL A 188 14.00 1.74 -17.12
C VAL A 188 14.71 0.38 -17.06
N THR A 189 15.40 0.11 -15.95
CA THR A 189 16.14 -1.12 -15.65
C THR A 189 15.86 -1.48 -14.20
N HIS A 190 15.96 -2.76 -13.86
CA HIS A 190 15.71 -3.23 -12.49
C HIS A 190 16.59 -2.51 -11.45
N GLU A 191 17.87 -2.29 -11.76
CA GLU A 191 18.78 -1.54 -10.89
C GLU A 191 18.39 -0.06 -10.77
N GLY A 192 17.92 0.53 -11.87
CA GLY A 192 17.40 1.90 -11.91
C GLY A 192 16.15 2.06 -11.04
N ASP A 193 15.20 1.13 -11.14
CA ASP A 193 13.96 1.13 -10.37
C ASP A 193 14.23 0.99 -8.88
N ARG A 194 15.16 0.09 -8.50
CA ARG A 194 15.61 -0.05 -7.11
C ARG A 194 16.30 1.20 -6.62
N ALA A 195 17.15 1.84 -7.43
CA ALA A 195 17.82 3.06 -7.04
C ALA A 195 16.82 4.22 -6.85
N TYR A 196 15.84 4.33 -7.73
CA TYR A 196 14.73 5.27 -7.62
C TYR A 196 13.92 5.03 -6.34
N ALA A 197 13.47 3.81 -6.08
CA ALA A 197 12.70 3.48 -4.89
C ALA A 197 13.50 3.73 -3.59
N ASN A 198 14.78 3.34 -3.57
CA ASN A 198 15.67 3.53 -2.42
C ASN A 198 15.91 5.01 -2.09
N HIS A 199 15.82 5.90 -3.08
CA HIS A 199 16.00 7.32 -2.89
C HIS A 199 14.96 7.94 -1.94
N PHE A 200 13.73 7.45 -1.97
CA PHE A 200 12.66 7.89 -1.07
C PHE A 200 12.92 7.55 0.40
N TYR A 201 13.73 6.53 0.67
CA TYR A 201 14.17 6.17 2.03
C TYR A 201 15.44 6.91 2.47
N ARG A 202 16.05 7.70 1.59
CA ARG A 202 17.23 8.49 1.94
C ARG A 202 16.81 9.72 2.74
N PRO A 203 17.30 9.90 3.99
CA PRO A 203 16.87 11.00 4.83
C PRO A 203 17.31 12.34 4.25
N LEU A 204 16.47 13.35 4.44
CA LEU A 204 16.83 14.75 4.19
C LEU A 204 17.51 15.34 5.44
N THR A 205 18.41 16.31 5.26
CA THR A 205 19.02 17.06 6.37
C THR A 205 18.00 17.88 7.17
N LYS A 206 16.84 18.15 6.57
CA LYS A 206 15.70 18.86 7.17
C LYS A 206 14.40 18.15 6.79
N PRO A 207 13.31 18.32 7.55
CA PRO A 207 11.99 17.82 7.14
C PRO A 207 11.63 18.27 5.71
N PRO A 208 10.94 17.43 4.90
CA PRO A 208 10.60 17.75 3.52
C PRO A 208 9.89 19.11 3.39
N SER A 209 10.42 19.96 2.51
CA SER A 209 9.81 21.24 2.14
C SER A 209 8.73 21.06 1.08
N VAL A 210 7.99 22.12 0.74
CA VAL A 210 6.97 22.07 -0.32
C VAL A 210 7.62 21.74 -1.67
N GLU A 211 8.85 22.21 -1.92
CA GLU A 211 9.61 21.99 -3.15
C GLU A 211 9.99 20.51 -3.31
N VAL A 212 10.35 19.82 -2.22
CA VAL A 212 10.59 18.38 -2.23
C VAL A 212 9.30 17.64 -2.56
N VAL A 213 8.20 17.98 -1.89
CA VAL A 213 6.89 17.33 -2.14
C VAL A 213 6.44 17.56 -3.59
N LEU A 214 6.62 18.77 -4.13
CA LEU A 214 6.35 19.08 -5.53
C LEU A 214 7.20 18.26 -6.49
N ALA A 215 8.49 18.06 -6.19
CA ALA A 215 9.35 17.22 -7.01
C ALA A 215 8.83 15.77 -7.05
N VAL A 216 8.38 15.24 -5.92
CA VAL A 216 7.78 13.90 -5.86
C VAL A 216 6.46 13.82 -6.63
N MET A 217 5.56 14.79 -6.45
CA MET A 217 4.28 14.80 -7.18
C MET A 217 4.45 14.94 -8.70
N ARG A 218 5.52 15.58 -9.18
CA ARG A 218 5.82 15.68 -10.62
C ARG A 218 6.16 14.35 -11.27
N GLU A 219 6.53 13.34 -10.50
CA GLU A 219 6.78 12.00 -11.01
C GLU A 219 5.51 11.38 -11.63
N PHE A 220 4.32 11.81 -11.19
CA PHE A 220 3.02 11.40 -11.76
C PHE A 220 2.68 12.10 -13.08
N LEU A 221 3.47 13.10 -13.50
CA LEU A 221 3.30 13.81 -14.77
C LEU A 221 4.26 13.31 -15.86
N ARG A 222 5.04 12.27 -15.57
CA ARG A 222 6.06 11.79 -16.51
C ARG A 222 5.44 11.22 -17.78
N ASN A 223 6.19 11.36 -18.87
CA ASN A 223 5.87 10.77 -20.15
C ASN A 223 7.14 10.15 -20.78
N PRO A 224 7.22 8.82 -20.92
CA PRO A 224 6.21 7.84 -20.52
C PRO A 224 6.00 7.81 -18.99
N PRO A 225 4.79 7.45 -18.51
CA PRO A 225 4.54 7.31 -17.08
C PRO A 225 5.35 6.15 -16.51
N HIS A 226 5.71 6.26 -15.23
CA HIS A 226 6.27 5.14 -14.48
C HIS A 226 5.22 4.06 -14.25
N ASP A 227 5.66 2.81 -14.14
CA ASP A 227 4.80 1.72 -13.71
C ASP A 227 4.28 1.98 -12.29
N ALA A 228 3.05 1.55 -12.01
CA ALA A 228 2.42 1.75 -10.70
C ALA A 228 3.27 1.18 -9.56
N SER A 229 3.94 0.04 -9.78
CA SER A 229 4.82 -0.59 -8.79
C SER A 229 6.05 0.27 -8.43
N ILE A 230 6.56 1.06 -9.38
CA ILE A 230 7.66 2.00 -9.17
C ILE A 230 7.17 3.21 -8.36
N MET A 231 5.94 3.67 -8.65
CA MET A 231 5.33 4.82 -7.99
C MET A 231 4.95 4.59 -6.52
N CYS A 232 4.83 3.33 -6.07
CA CYS A 232 4.55 3.00 -4.67
C CYS A 232 5.55 3.65 -3.69
N ALA A 233 6.83 3.79 -4.05
CA ALA A 233 7.82 4.45 -3.19
C ALA A 233 7.54 5.96 -3.03
N ALA A 234 7.10 6.60 -4.12
CA ALA A 234 6.69 8.01 -4.11
C ALA A 234 5.40 8.22 -3.29
N GLU A 235 4.41 7.34 -3.45
CA GLU A 235 3.16 7.39 -2.67
C GLU A 235 3.40 7.21 -1.18
N ASN A 236 4.25 6.25 -0.80
CA ASN A 236 4.66 6.04 0.59
C ASN A 236 5.39 7.25 1.17
N PHE A 237 6.22 7.92 0.38
CA PHE A 237 6.84 9.17 0.84
C PHE A 237 5.80 10.26 1.07
N LEU A 238 4.81 10.35 0.17
CA LEU A 238 3.75 11.37 0.24
C LEU A 238 2.77 11.17 1.41
N SER A 239 2.52 9.92 1.82
CA SER A 239 1.62 9.61 2.95
C SER A 239 2.14 10.13 4.29
N ASP A 240 3.46 10.19 4.46
CA ASP A 240 4.16 10.70 5.65
C ASP A 240 4.29 12.24 5.69
N ILE A 241 3.90 12.94 4.62
CA ILE A 241 4.03 14.39 4.52
C ILE A 241 2.98 15.09 5.39
N PRO A 242 3.34 16.11 6.20
CA PRO A 242 2.36 16.91 6.89
C PRO A 242 1.32 17.50 5.93
N LEU A 243 0.04 17.21 6.18
CA LEU A 243 -1.08 17.56 5.29
C LEU A 243 -1.05 19.01 4.77
N SER A 244 -0.64 19.98 5.59
CA SER A 244 -0.55 21.38 5.17
C SER A 244 0.47 21.61 4.04
N ARG A 245 1.59 20.88 4.02
CA ARG A 245 2.59 20.92 2.94
C ARG A 245 2.12 20.16 1.72
N TYR A 246 1.47 19.01 1.94
CA TYR A 246 0.87 18.22 0.86
C TYR A 246 -0.17 19.04 0.09
N ILE A 247 -1.16 19.62 0.79
CA ILE A 247 -2.21 20.44 0.21
C ILE A 247 -1.60 21.60 -0.59
N LYS A 248 -0.55 22.23 -0.04
CA LYS A 248 0.13 23.34 -0.73
C LYS A 248 0.80 22.89 -2.03
N ALA A 249 1.54 21.79 -1.99
CA ALA A 249 2.23 21.24 -3.16
C ALA A 249 1.22 20.78 -4.23
N TYR A 250 0.21 19.99 -3.85
CA TYR A 250 -0.84 19.56 -4.78
C TYR A 250 -1.54 20.77 -5.40
N SER A 251 -1.89 21.78 -4.60
CA SER A 251 -2.62 22.95 -5.13
C SER A 251 -1.82 23.75 -6.16
N ILE A 252 -0.49 23.70 -6.10
CA ILE A 252 0.38 24.29 -7.12
C ILE A 252 0.41 23.43 -8.38
N LEU A 253 0.44 22.10 -8.24
CA LEU A 253 0.58 21.15 -9.35
C LEU A 253 -0.75 20.76 -10.03
N ALA A 254 -1.89 20.99 -9.36
CA ALA A 254 -3.20 20.53 -9.80
C ALA A 254 -3.57 20.89 -11.27
N PRO A 255 -3.24 22.10 -11.79
CA PRO A 255 -3.47 22.40 -13.22
C PRO A 255 -2.74 21.43 -14.15
N ASP A 256 -1.46 21.15 -13.87
CA ASP A 256 -0.64 20.27 -14.70
C ASP A 256 -1.14 18.81 -14.61
N LEU A 257 -1.59 18.38 -13.43
CA LEU A 257 -2.22 17.07 -13.23
C LEU A 257 -3.48 16.93 -14.07
N LEU A 258 -4.38 17.93 -14.02
CA LEU A 258 -5.61 17.92 -14.83
C LEU A 258 -5.34 17.87 -16.34
N ASP A 259 -4.25 18.51 -16.80
CA ASP A 259 -3.90 18.56 -18.22
C ASP A 259 -3.23 17.26 -18.72
N VAL A 260 -2.51 16.54 -17.85
CA VAL A 260 -1.65 15.41 -18.25
C VAL A 260 -2.20 14.05 -17.80
N SER A 261 -2.77 13.96 -16.60
CA SER A 261 -3.24 12.70 -16.01
C SER A 261 -4.43 12.92 -15.07
N SER A 262 -5.62 12.68 -15.60
CA SER A 262 -6.88 12.73 -14.85
C SER A 262 -6.87 11.77 -13.64
N ASP A 263 -6.36 10.55 -13.82
CA ASP A 263 -6.23 9.55 -12.75
C ASP A 263 -5.34 10.07 -11.60
N ALA A 264 -4.17 10.62 -11.93
CA ALA A 264 -3.27 11.17 -10.92
C ALA A 264 -3.86 12.41 -10.23
N ALA A 265 -4.63 13.24 -10.96
CA ALA A 265 -5.33 14.37 -10.38
C ALA A 265 -6.31 13.91 -9.29
N LEU A 266 -7.15 12.90 -9.55
CA LEU A 266 -8.09 12.38 -8.55
C LEU A 266 -7.38 11.63 -7.42
N ASN A 267 -6.47 10.71 -7.75
CA ASN A 267 -5.79 9.87 -6.76
C ASN A 267 -4.95 10.69 -5.77
N LEU A 268 -4.21 11.69 -6.26
CA LEU A 268 -3.45 12.58 -5.38
C LEU A 268 -4.35 13.55 -4.61
N PHE A 269 -5.51 13.95 -5.14
CA PHE A 269 -6.46 14.74 -4.35
C PHE A 269 -6.98 13.97 -3.14
N ASN A 270 -7.21 12.67 -3.31
CA ASN A 270 -7.71 11.78 -2.25
C ASN A 270 -6.69 11.53 -1.11
N TYR A 271 -5.47 12.07 -1.23
CA TYR A 271 -4.38 12.01 -0.25
C TYR A 271 -4.00 10.58 0.19
N PRO A 272 -2.85 10.05 -0.26
CA PRO A 272 -2.46 8.65 -0.03
C PRO A 272 -2.19 8.28 1.45
N GLY A 273 -2.23 9.23 2.39
CA GLY A 273 -1.88 9.00 3.79
C GLY A 273 -3.01 8.96 4.81
N SER A 274 -4.25 9.31 4.45
CA SER A 274 -5.42 9.23 5.35
C SER A 274 -6.71 9.72 4.70
N GLU A 275 -7.84 9.18 5.12
CA GLU A 275 -9.16 9.74 4.78
C GLU A 275 -9.28 11.23 5.17
N LEU A 276 -9.61 12.07 4.18
CA LEU A 276 -9.75 13.50 4.39
C LEU A 276 -11.12 13.82 5.00
N THR A 277 -11.13 14.23 6.27
CA THR A 277 -12.36 14.78 6.87
C THR A 277 -12.93 15.93 6.03
N PRO A 278 -14.25 16.20 6.07
CA PRO A 278 -14.88 17.31 5.34
C PRO A 278 -14.24 18.67 5.57
N ARG A 279 -13.71 18.92 6.78
CA ARG A 279 -12.98 20.16 7.10
C ARG A 279 -11.68 20.28 6.32
N ARG A 280 -10.94 19.18 6.16
CA ARG A 280 -9.68 19.10 5.41
C ARG A 280 -9.93 19.26 3.91
N VAL A 281 -10.97 18.64 3.37
CA VAL A 281 -11.39 18.84 1.96
C VAL A 281 -11.68 20.33 1.69
N ARG A 282 -12.42 21.00 2.59
CA ARG A 282 -12.66 22.46 2.48
C ARG A 282 -11.38 23.29 2.60
N GLN A 283 -10.38 22.86 3.36
CA GLN A 283 -9.06 23.51 3.39
C GLN A 283 -8.33 23.32 2.06
N PHE A 284 -8.42 22.12 1.48
CA PHE A 284 -7.88 21.79 0.18
C PHE A 284 -8.46 22.70 -0.91
N ILE A 285 -9.78 22.79 -1.00
CA ILE A 285 -10.50 23.65 -1.95
C ILE A 285 -10.09 25.12 -1.82
N LYS A 286 -9.96 25.62 -0.58
CA LYS A 286 -9.51 27.00 -0.34
C LYS A 286 -8.09 27.23 -0.84
N GLU A 287 -7.19 26.29 -0.61
CA GLU A 287 -5.81 26.39 -1.06
C GLU A 287 -5.68 26.25 -2.59
N LEU A 288 -6.49 25.39 -3.22
CA LEU A 288 -6.59 25.26 -4.67
C LEU A 288 -7.00 26.58 -5.33
N ARG A 289 -8.07 27.21 -4.85
CA ARG A 289 -8.51 28.52 -5.34
C ARG A 289 -7.47 29.61 -5.12
N ARG A 290 -6.76 29.55 -3.98
CA ARG A 290 -5.71 30.51 -3.66
C ARG A 290 -4.50 30.38 -4.59
N CYS A 291 -4.13 29.16 -4.95
CA CYS A 291 -3.00 28.90 -5.86
C CYS A 291 -3.36 29.17 -7.32
N ASN A 292 -4.63 29.03 -7.70
CA ASN A 292 -5.09 29.05 -9.09
C ASN A 292 -6.16 30.13 -9.33
N PRO A 293 -5.87 31.43 -9.15
CA PRO A 293 -6.87 32.49 -9.30
C PRO A 293 -7.39 32.67 -10.74
N GLY A 294 -6.69 32.12 -11.74
CA GLY A 294 -7.03 32.26 -13.16
C GLY A 294 -7.64 31.01 -13.82
N ARG A 295 -7.79 29.91 -13.08
CA ARG A 295 -8.32 28.63 -13.58
C ARG A 295 -9.20 28.01 -12.52
N ASP A 296 -10.41 27.61 -12.87
CA ASP A 296 -11.34 26.98 -11.92
C ASP A 296 -11.04 25.50 -11.75
N VAL A 297 -9.87 25.22 -11.15
CA VAL A 297 -9.38 23.87 -10.86
C VAL A 297 -10.36 23.07 -10.00
N VAL A 298 -11.18 23.74 -9.18
CA VAL A 298 -12.19 23.08 -8.34
C VAL A 298 -13.34 22.58 -9.19
N ALA A 299 -13.83 23.38 -10.13
CA ALA A 299 -14.86 22.94 -11.07
C ALA A 299 -14.36 21.83 -12.01
N GLU A 300 -13.11 21.90 -12.46
CA GLU A 300 -12.52 20.85 -13.29
C GLU A 300 -12.34 19.53 -12.53
N LEU A 301 -11.87 19.57 -11.28
CA LEU A 301 -11.82 18.38 -10.41
C LEU A 301 -13.22 17.82 -10.10
N ALA A 302 -14.21 18.68 -9.88
CA ALA A 302 -15.59 18.27 -9.68
C ALA A 302 -16.15 17.54 -10.90
N GLN A 303 -15.94 18.10 -12.10
CA GLN A 303 -16.39 17.47 -13.34
C GLN A 303 -15.71 16.12 -13.54
N LEU A 304 -14.40 16.06 -13.27
CA LEU A 304 -13.66 14.81 -13.40
C LEU A 304 -14.14 13.74 -12.42
N ALA A 305 -14.49 14.12 -11.19
CA ALA A 305 -15.07 13.19 -10.21
C ALA A 305 -16.46 12.67 -10.61
N ILE A 306 -17.29 13.53 -11.24
CA ILE A 306 -18.57 13.12 -11.83
C ILE A 306 -18.35 12.12 -12.96
N ASP A 307 -17.41 12.41 -13.86
CA ASP A 307 -17.09 11.53 -14.99
C ASP A 307 -16.55 10.16 -14.55
N TRP A 308 -16.07 10.06 -13.31
CA TRP A 308 -15.57 8.84 -12.65
C TRP A 308 -16.62 8.17 -11.74
N ASP A 309 -17.90 8.56 -11.84
CA ASP A 309 -18.99 8.06 -10.99
C ASP A 309 -18.66 8.11 -9.47
N SER A 310 -17.86 9.10 -9.05
CA SER A 310 -17.38 9.25 -7.67
C SER A 310 -18.26 10.19 -6.84
N GLU A 311 -19.50 10.41 -7.25
CA GLU A 311 -20.44 11.34 -6.61
C GLU A 311 -20.83 10.93 -5.19
N ASP A 312 -20.82 9.62 -4.92
CA ASP A 312 -21.16 9.02 -3.63
C ASP A 312 -19.98 9.03 -2.63
N ASP A 313 -18.78 9.43 -3.06
CA ASP A 313 -17.60 9.59 -2.20
C ASP A 313 -17.70 10.92 -1.40
N GLU A 314 -17.53 10.87 -0.07
CA GLU A 314 -17.68 12.05 0.81
C GLU A 314 -16.67 13.17 0.43
N ILE A 315 -15.48 12.83 -0.06
CA ILE A 315 -14.48 13.80 -0.45
C ILE A 315 -14.89 14.50 -1.74
N PHE A 316 -15.27 13.73 -2.76
CA PHE A 316 -15.61 14.27 -4.07
C PHE A 316 -16.98 14.97 -4.09
N SER A 317 -17.97 14.48 -3.35
CA SER A 317 -19.26 15.17 -3.16
C SER A 317 -19.08 16.59 -2.62
N ILE A 318 -18.16 16.81 -1.66
CA ILE A 318 -17.86 18.15 -1.13
C ILE A 318 -17.21 19.05 -2.20
N VAL A 319 -16.39 18.49 -3.08
CA VAL A 319 -15.76 19.22 -4.19
C VAL A 319 -16.81 19.63 -5.23
N ILE A 320 -17.70 18.71 -5.61
CA ILE A 320 -18.84 18.96 -6.51
C ILE A 320 -19.74 20.05 -5.95
N ASP A 321 -20.13 19.93 -4.68
CA ASP A 321 -20.92 20.93 -3.96
C ASP A 321 -20.25 22.32 -3.97
N ALA A 322 -18.92 22.35 -3.80
CA ALA A 322 -18.16 23.58 -3.75
C ALA A 322 -18.03 24.25 -5.13
N ALA A 323 -17.98 23.48 -6.20
CA ALA A 323 -17.99 23.97 -7.58
C ALA A 323 -19.36 24.57 -7.94
N GLN A 324 -20.45 23.86 -7.62
CA GLN A 324 -21.82 24.30 -7.95
C GLN A 324 -22.24 25.58 -7.21
N LYS A 325 -21.75 25.81 -5.99
CA LYS A 325 -22.05 27.03 -5.19
C LYS A 325 -21.36 28.30 -5.71
N GLN A 326 -20.55 28.23 -6.77
CA GLN A 326 -19.94 29.39 -7.44
C GLN A 326 -20.56 29.70 -8.82
N GLY A 327 -21.51 28.88 -9.29
CA GLY A 327 -22.33 29.15 -10.48
C GLY A 327 -23.49 30.11 -10.22
#